data_AF-A0ABC8B055-F1
#
_entry.id   AF-A0ABC8B055-F1
#
_cell.length_a   1.000
_cell.length_b   1.000
_cell.length_c   1.000
_cell.angle_alpha   90.00
_cell.angle_beta   90.00
_cell.angle_gamma   90.00
#
_symmetry.space_group_name_H-M   'P 1'
#
loop_
_entity.id
_entity.type
_entity.pdbx_description
1 polymer ?
#
loop_
_entity_poly.entity_id
_entity_poly.type
_entity_poly.pdbx_seq_one_letter_code
_entity_poly.pdbx_strand_id
1 'polypeptide(L)'
;MRFHNSRWFRWGLGLSIVLGLMVFGHYRLEYERHHPYEARSIVEQATVAGFIRTGIIAIDDGDNPPLAEAYFIGPAPKPDVVAIVSVPTIQLQPVEVADAEWVRQHPDADYAVARGERPDGCGAGVSFFSNPTRTVKERGTRDVTILTDEQIAAVRNHTAVVIKLSVGPCGW
;
A
#
# COMPACT_ATOMS: atom_id res chain seq x y z
N MET A 1 -44.01 -14.40 40.27
CA MET A 1 -43.85 -14.79 38.85
C MET A 1 -42.75 -15.84 38.76
N ARG A 2 -43.09 -17.11 38.48
CA ARG A 2 -42.10 -18.20 38.35
C ARG A 2 -41.53 -18.17 36.93
N PHE A 3 -40.25 -17.86 36.79
CA PHE A 3 -39.53 -18.05 35.54
C PHE A 3 -39.55 -19.54 35.19
N HIS A 4 -40.23 -19.89 34.10
CA HIS A 4 -40.26 -21.24 33.56
C HIS A 4 -38.85 -21.55 33.04
N ASN A 5 -38.08 -22.33 33.82
CA ASN A 5 -36.74 -22.79 33.47
C ASN A 5 -36.86 -23.90 32.41
N SER A 6 -37.35 -23.52 31.22
CA SER A 6 -37.58 -24.40 30.10
C SER A 6 -36.23 -24.85 29.54
N ARG A 7 -35.96 -26.15 29.59
CA ARG A 7 -34.77 -26.75 28.95
C ARG A 7 -34.62 -26.28 27.50
N TRP A 8 -35.72 -26.11 26.77
CA TRP A 8 -35.74 -25.60 25.39
C TRP A 8 -35.14 -24.19 25.26
N PHE A 9 -35.38 -23.31 26.23
CA PHE A 9 -34.82 -21.96 26.23
C PHE A 9 -33.30 -21.99 26.46
N ARG A 10 -32.80 -22.90 27.31
CA ARG A 10 -31.35 -23.09 27.55
C ARG A 10 -30.63 -23.66 26.32
N TRP A 11 -31.24 -24.61 25.62
CA TRP A 11 -30.69 -25.17 24.37
C TRP A 11 -30.70 -24.15 23.23
N GLY A 12 -31.79 -23.37 23.08
CA GLY A 12 -31.88 -22.33 22.06
C GLY A 12 -30.84 -21.22 22.26
N LEU A 13 -30.63 -20.78 23.50
CA LEU A 13 -29.64 -19.73 23.82
C LEU A 13 -28.19 -20.21 23.64
N GLY A 14 -27.93 -21.49 23.98
CA GLY A 14 -26.63 -22.13 23.70
C GLY A 14 -26.33 -22.23 22.21
N LEU A 15 -27.33 -22.59 21.39
CA LEU A 15 -27.16 -22.68 19.93
C LEU A 15 -26.88 -21.31 19.30
N SER A 16 -27.58 -20.25 19.73
CA SER A 16 -27.37 -18.89 19.23
C SER A 16 -25.97 -18.35 19.56
N ILE A 17 -25.44 -18.65 20.75
CA ILE A 17 -24.07 -18.25 21.12
C ILE A 17 -23.05 -18.96 20.25
N VAL A 18 -23.21 -20.27 20.01
CA VAL A 18 -22.27 -21.04 19.19
C VAL A 18 -22.29 -20.56 17.73
N LEU A 19 -23.46 -20.34 17.14
CA LEU A 19 -23.59 -19.77 15.80
C LEU A 19 -22.99 -18.36 15.72
N GLY A 20 -23.24 -17.51 16.71
CA GLY A 20 -22.65 -16.17 16.78
C GLY A 20 -21.12 -16.21 16.85
N LEU A 21 -20.54 -17.13 17.62
CA LEU A 21 -19.09 -17.32 17.71
C LEU A 21 -18.49 -17.90 16.43
N MET A 22 -19.19 -18.80 15.73
CA MET A 22 -18.74 -19.31 14.44
C MET A 22 -18.72 -18.22 13.37
N VAL A 23 -19.78 -17.40 13.27
CA VAL A 23 -19.82 -16.28 12.33
C VAL A 23 -18.77 -15.23 12.69
N PHE A 24 -18.65 -14.87 13.98
CA PHE A 24 -17.62 -13.93 14.44
C PHE A 24 -16.21 -14.46 14.19
N GLY A 25 -15.96 -15.75 14.44
CA GLY A 25 -14.68 -16.40 14.21
C GLY A 25 -14.33 -16.47 12.73
N HIS A 26 -15.31 -16.79 11.87
CA HIS A 26 -15.13 -16.79 10.42
C HIS A 26 -14.84 -15.39 9.88
N TYR A 27 -15.64 -14.40 10.29
CA TYR A 27 -15.43 -13.00 9.92
C TYR A 27 -14.08 -12.47 10.42
N ARG A 28 -13.68 -12.82 11.64
CA ARG A 28 -12.37 -12.44 12.19
C ARG A 28 -11.21 -13.12 11.47
N LEU A 29 -11.36 -14.39 11.08
CA LEU A 29 -10.34 -15.12 10.32
C LEU A 29 -10.19 -14.57 8.90
N GLU A 30 -11.29 -14.25 8.23
CA GLU A 30 -11.26 -13.55 6.93
C GLU A 30 -10.66 -12.16 7.07
N TYR A 31 -11.06 -11.40 8.10
CA TYR A 31 -10.49 -10.09 8.41
C TYR A 31 -8.97 -10.13 8.63
N GLU A 32 -8.45 -11.08 9.42
CA GLU A 32 -7.01 -11.25 9.65
C GLU A 32 -6.28 -11.72 8.38
N ARG A 33 -6.93 -12.53 7.53
CA ARG A 33 -6.35 -13.02 6.27
C ARG A 33 -6.23 -11.93 5.20
N HIS A 34 -7.07 -10.90 5.23
CA HIS A 34 -7.09 -9.83 4.22
C HIS A 34 -6.39 -8.53 4.65
N HIS A 35 -5.76 -8.48 5.82
CA HIS A 35 -5.06 -7.27 6.25
C HIS A 35 -3.76 -7.02 5.48
N PRO A 36 -3.42 -5.76 5.17
CA PRO A 36 -2.17 -5.37 4.53
C PRO A 36 -0.92 -5.52 5.39
N TYR A 37 -0.91 -6.40 6.39
CA TYR A 37 0.23 -6.54 7.31
C TYR A 37 1.53 -6.86 6.57
N GLU A 38 1.52 -7.77 5.61
CA GLU A 38 2.74 -8.11 4.87
C GLU A 38 3.15 -6.97 3.93
N ALA A 39 2.24 -6.50 3.06
CA ALA A 39 2.53 -5.41 2.12
C ALA A 39 3.00 -4.15 2.86
N ARG A 40 2.31 -3.76 3.94
CA ARG A 40 2.69 -2.64 4.79
C ARG A 40 4.04 -2.85 5.45
N SER A 41 4.30 -4.03 6.00
CA SER A 41 5.59 -4.36 6.63
C SER A 41 6.75 -4.27 5.64
N ILE A 42 6.55 -4.74 4.39
CA ILE A 42 7.54 -4.61 3.31
C ILE A 42 7.81 -3.13 3.01
N VAL A 43 6.76 -2.32 2.88
CA VAL A 43 6.87 -0.87 2.60
C VAL A 43 7.49 -0.09 3.77
N GLU A 44 7.23 -0.51 5.02
CA GLU A 44 7.84 0.04 6.24
C GLU A 44 9.34 -0.26 6.32
N GLN A 45 9.77 -1.40 5.78
CA GLN A 45 11.18 -1.79 5.74
C GLN A 45 11.90 -1.33 4.48
N ALA A 46 11.18 -0.98 3.42
CA ALA A 46 11.75 -0.49 2.18
C ALA A 46 12.51 0.82 2.37
N THR A 47 13.59 0.98 1.62
CA THR A 47 14.46 2.15 1.67
C THR A 47 14.77 2.68 0.27
N VAL A 48 15.01 3.98 0.19
CA VAL A 48 15.44 4.66 -1.03
C VAL A 48 16.65 5.51 -0.68
N ALA A 49 17.83 5.10 -1.13
CA ALA A 49 19.09 5.78 -0.79
C ALA A 49 19.07 7.24 -1.27
N GLY A 50 19.36 8.17 -0.37
CA GLY A 50 19.37 9.62 -0.68
C GLY A 50 17.97 10.28 -0.71
N PHE A 51 16.91 9.56 -0.38
CA PHE A 51 15.55 10.07 -0.32
C PHE A 51 14.98 9.97 1.10
N ILE A 52 14.10 10.91 1.43
CA ILE A 52 13.37 10.97 2.70
C ILE A 52 11.99 10.36 2.47
N ARG A 53 11.61 9.39 3.30
CA ARG A 53 10.25 8.86 3.29
C ARG A 53 9.29 9.87 3.92
N THR A 54 8.22 10.19 3.22
CA THR A 54 7.29 11.24 3.63
C THR A 54 5.92 10.70 4.05
N GLY A 55 5.56 9.48 3.62
CA GLY A 55 4.31 8.86 4.02
C GLY A 55 4.24 7.38 3.68
N ILE A 56 3.39 6.67 4.40
CA ILE A 56 2.97 5.29 4.12
C ILE A 56 1.46 5.25 4.18
N ILE A 57 0.83 4.65 3.19
CA ILE A 57 -0.61 4.40 3.17
C ILE A 57 -0.87 2.91 3.00
N ALA A 58 -1.87 2.40 3.70
CA ALA A 58 -2.37 1.04 3.49
C ALA A 58 -3.71 1.12 2.76
N ILE A 59 -3.79 0.45 1.61
CA ILE A 59 -4.99 0.38 0.78
C ILE A 59 -5.60 -1.00 1.00
N ASP A 60 -6.69 -1.03 1.77
CA ASP A 60 -7.54 -2.19 1.96
C ASP A 60 -8.86 -1.91 1.23
N ASP A 61 -9.00 -2.45 0.02
CA ASP A 61 -10.17 -2.27 -0.85
C ASP A 61 -11.19 -3.41 -0.70
N GLY A 62 -11.33 -3.98 0.51
CA GLY A 62 -12.34 -5.01 0.79
C GLY A 62 -11.98 -6.34 0.14
N ASP A 63 -12.62 -6.68 -0.98
CA ASP A 63 -12.38 -7.94 -1.71
C ASP A 63 -11.09 -7.89 -2.56
N ASN A 64 -10.54 -6.70 -2.79
CA ASN A 64 -9.25 -6.55 -3.46
C ASN A 64 -8.12 -6.89 -2.47
N PRO A 65 -7.08 -7.58 -2.95
CA PRO A 65 -5.96 -7.89 -2.09
C PRO A 65 -5.31 -6.65 -1.49
N PRO A 66 -4.78 -6.78 -0.27
CA PRO A 66 -4.17 -5.67 0.42
C PRO A 66 -2.95 -5.13 -0.35
N LEU A 67 -2.93 -3.81 -0.50
CA LEU A 67 -1.80 -3.06 -1.08
C LEU A 67 -1.31 -2.03 -0.05
N ALA A 68 -0.02 -1.70 -0.09
CA ALA A 68 0.54 -0.60 0.65
C ALA A 68 1.40 0.27 -0.27
N GLU A 69 1.43 1.58 -0.03
CA GLU A 69 2.29 2.49 -0.77
C GLU A 69 3.16 3.32 0.19
N ALA A 70 4.40 3.58 -0.20
CA ALA A 70 5.25 4.60 0.42
C ALA A 70 5.64 5.68 -0.59
N TYR A 71 5.76 6.88 -0.06
CA TYR A 71 6.19 8.05 -0.79
C TYR A 71 7.55 8.50 -0.27
N PHE A 72 8.47 8.76 -1.19
CA PHE A 72 9.82 9.22 -0.91
C PHE A 72 10.11 10.45 -1.73
N ILE A 73 10.70 11.48 -1.11
CA ILE A 73 11.15 12.69 -1.81
C ILE A 73 12.66 12.83 -1.69
N GLY A 74 13.30 13.23 -2.77
CA GLY A 74 14.74 13.40 -2.84
C GLY A 74 15.16 14.41 -3.89
N PRO A 75 16.46 14.66 -4.02
CA PRO A 75 16.99 15.63 -4.97
C PRO A 75 16.77 15.16 -6.41
N ALA A 76 16.53 16.12 -7.31
CA ALA A 76 16.69 15.91 -8.75
C ALA A 76 18.18 15.78 -9.12
N PRO A 77 18.55 15.12 -10.24
CA PRO A 77 17.68 14.51 -11.26
C PRO A 77 17.10 13.14 -10.86
N LYS A 78 16.19 12.59 -11.69
CA LYS A 78 15.61 11.25 -11.52
C LYS A 78 16.76 10.20 -11.52
N PRO A 79 16.92 9.41 -10.43
CA PRO A 79 18.01 8.44 -10.30
C PRO A 79 17.70 7.12 -11.01
N ASP A 80 18.69 6.24 -11.11
CA ASP A 80 18.47 4.82 -11.39
C ASP A 80 17.83 4.14 -10.17
N VAL A 81 16.54 3.89 -10.28
CA VAL A 81 15.71 3.36 -9.20
C VAL A 81 16.13 1.96 -8.77
N VAL A 82 16.61 1.12 -9.68
CA VAL A 82 17.03 -0.26 -9.34
C VAL A 82 18.27 -0.26 -8.47
N ALA A 83 19.12 0.77 -8.60
CA ALA A 83 20.33 0.92 -7.79
C ALA A 83 20.07 1.49 -6.39
N ILE A 84 19.00 2.27 -6.19
CA ILE A 84 18.78 3.01 -4.94
C ILE A 84 17.58 2.53 -4.12
N VAL A 85 16.62 1.85 -4.73
CA VAL A 85 15.43 1.33 -4.04
C VAL A 85 15.68 -0.10 -3.60
N SER A 86 15.56 -0.33 -2.30
CA SER A 86 15.60 -1.65 -1.70
C SER A 86 14.24 -2.01 -1.14
N VAL A 87 13.67 -3.10 -1.65
CA VAL A 87 12.42 -3.70 -1.17
C VAL A 87 12.77 -5.06 -0.57
N PRO A 88 12.47 -5.32 0.71
CA PRO A 88 12.71 -6.63 1.29
C PRO A 88 12.00 -7.73 0.50
N THR A 89 12.67 -8.88 0.33
CA THR A 89 12.16 -10.10 -0.30
C THR A 89 11.70 -10.00 -1.77
N ILE A 90 11.69 -8.80 -2.37
CA ILE A 90 11.29 -8.56 -3.76
C ILE A 90 12.45 -7.93 -4.52
N GLN A 91 12.97 -8.64 -5.54
CA GLN A 91 14.01 -8.10 -6.40
C GLN A 91 13.39 -7.25 -7.50
N LEU A 92 13.74 -5.96 -7.52
CA LEU A 92 13.31 -5.03 -8.56
C LEU A 92 14.12 -5.23 -9.84
N GLN A 93 13.43 -5.10 -10.96
CA GLN A 93 13.98 -5.07 -12.31
C GLN A 93 13.51 -3.80 -13.00
N PRO A 94 14.31 -3.22 -13.90
CA PRO A 94 13.89 -2.03 -14.63
C PRO A 94 12.68 -2.37 -15.51
N VAL A 95 11.72 -1.45 -15.56
CA VAL A 95 10.65 -1.51 -16.55
C VAL A 95 11.16 -0.86 -17.81
N GLU A 96 11.15 -1.60 -18.92
CA GLU A 96 11.43 -1.02 -20.22
C GLU A 96 10.30 -0.05 -20.55
N VAL A 97 10.60 1.25 -20.55
CA VAL A 97 9.63 2.25 -20.94
C VAL A 97 9.56 2.23 -22.46
N ALA A 98 8.45 1.73 -22.99
CA ALA A 98 8.24 1.50 -24.42
C ALA A 98 8.54 2.71 -25.31
N ASP A 99 8.49 3.93 -24.75
CA ASP A 99 8.84 5.15 -25.45
C ASP A 99 9.67 6.09 -24.55
N ALA A 100 10.98 5.87 -24.54
CA ALA A 100 11.95 6.74 -23.86
C ALA A 100 11.98 8.17 -24.44
N GLU A 101 11.47 8.39 -25.65
CA GLU A 101 11.35 9.73 -26.23
C GLU A 101 10.10 10.44 -25.70
N TRP A 102 8.97 9.74 -25.56
CA TRP A 102 7.78 10.25 -24.92
C TRP A 102 8.04 10.68 -23.47
N VAL A 103 8.79 9.90 -22.68
CA VAL A 103 9.18 10.27 -21.31
C VAL A 103 10.03 11.55 -21.29
N ARG A 104 10.94 11.72 -22.26
CA ARG A 104 11.74 12.94 -22.39
C ARG A 104 10.87 14.14 -22.75
N GLN A 105 9.83 13.94 -23.55
CA GLN A 105 8.89 14.99 -23.96
C GLN A 105 7.83 15.30 -22.88
N HIS A 106 7.60 14.38 -21.94
CA HIS A 106 6.62 14.53 -20.86
C HIS A 106 7.31 14.32 -19.49
N PRO A 107 8.22 15.24 -19.09
CA PRO A 107 8.92 15.13 -17.81
C PRO A 107 7.95 15.12 -16.61
N ASP A 108 6.75 15.68 -16.81
CA ASP A 108 5.67 15.82 -15.84
C ASP A 108 4.67 14.64 -15.83
N ALA A 109 4.90 13.60 -16.62
CA ALA A 109 4.09 12.38 -16.56
C ALA A 109 4.53 11.47 -15.42
N ASP A 110 3.57 10.75 -14.84
CA ASP A 110 3.83 9.64 -13.93
C ASP A 110 4.08 8.38 -14.75
N TYR A 111 5.15 7.64 -14.44
CA TYR A 111 5.45 6.38 -15.12
C TYR A 111 6.17 5.39 -14.20
N ALA A 112 5.90 4.11 -14.40
CA ALA A 112 6.58 3.03 -13.72
C ALA A 112 8.01 2.87 -14.28
N VAL A 113 8.98 2.65 -13.38
CA VAL A 113 10.41 2.57 -13.71
C VAL A 113 11.06 1.30 -13.25
N ALA A 114 10.51 0.66 -12.23
CA ALA A 114 10.98 -0.64 -11.77
C ALA A 114 9.80 -1.46 -11.25
N ARG A 115 9.90 -2.78 -11.39
CA ARG A 115 8.95 -3.72 -10.81
C ARG A 115 9.63 -5.02 -10.41
N GLY A 116 9.07 -5.73 -9.45
CA GLY A 116 9.52 -7.04 -9.03
C GLY A 116 8.35 -7.85 -8.51
N GLU A 117 8.48 -9.17 -8.51
CA GLU A 117 7.44 -10.08 -8.03
C GLU A 117 8.06 -11.31 -7.40
N ARG A 118 7.48 -11.78 -6.29
CA ARG A 118 7.79 -13.06 -5.66
C ARG A 118 7.02 -14.21 -6.32
N PRO A 119 7.45 -15.47 -6.13
CA PRO A 119 6.75 -16.63 -6.68
C PRO A 119 5.30 -16.82 -6.19
N ASP A 120 4.92 -16.21 -5.07
CA ASP A 120 3.56 -16.22 -4.51
C ASP A 120 2.67 -15.10 -5.05
N GLY A 121 3.16 -14.28 -5.99
CA GLY A 121 2.44 -13.16 -6.58
C GLY A 121 2.55 -11.84 -5.82
N CYS A 122 3.28 -11.80 -4.70
CA CYS A 122 3.54 -10.55 -3.98
C CYS A 122 4.51 -9.66 -4.79
N GLY A 123 3.96 -8.58 -5.33
CA GLY A 123 4.65 -7.65 -6.24
C GLY A 123 5.06 -6.33 -5.58
N ALA A 124 6.04 -5.68 -6.18
CA ALA A 124 6.40 -4.29 -5.91
C ALA A 124 6.55 -3.52 -7.23
N GLY A 125 6.04 -2.30 -7.27
CA GLY A 125 6.18 -1.38 -8.39
C GLY A 125 6.71 -0.03 -7.91
N VAL A 126 7.60 0.57 -8.67
CA VAL A 126 8.16 1.89 -8.38
C VAL A 126 7.83 2.82 -9.54
N SER A 127 7.30 4.00 -9.24
CA SER A 127 7.03 5.05 -10.22
C SER A 127 7.56 6.40 -9.77
N PHE A 128 7.82 7.27 -10.74
CA PHE A 128 8.00 8.69 -10.48
C PHE A 128 6.64 9.38 -10.45
N PHE A 129 6.46 10.27 -9.48
CA PHE A 129 5.30 11.12 -9.33
C PHE A 129 5.70 12.56 -9.63
N SER A 130 5.19 13.09 -10.73
CA SER A 130 5.64 14.37 -11.27
C SER A 130 4.67 15.51 -10.94
N ASN A 131 3.40 15.20 -10.63
CA ASN A 131 2.42 16.16 -10.12
C ASN A 131 1.78 15.68 -8.80
N PRO A 132 2.53 15.68 -7.69
CA PRO A 132 2.04 15.11 -6.46
C PRO A 132 1.05 16.03 -5.74
N THR A 133 0.09 15.43 -5.03
CA THR A 133 -0.85 16.13 -4.15
C THR A 133 -0.33 16.13 -2.71
N ARG A 134 -0.83 17.06 -1.89
CA ARG A 134 -0.52 17.12 -0.46
C ARG A 134 -1.00 15.89 0.29
N THR A 135 -2.22 15.47 -0.04
CA THR A 135 -2.89 14.35 0.60
C THR A 135 -3.24 13.28 -0.41
N VAL A 136 -3.23 12.04 0.08
CA VAL A 136 -3.79 10.88 -0.61
C VAL A 136 -4.87 10.29 0.28
N LYS A 137 -5.95 9.80 -0.34
CA LYS A 137 -7.04 9.19 0.40
C LYS A 137 -6.65 7.78 0.83
N GLU A 138 -6.59 7.58 2.14
CA GLU A 138 -6.58 6.24 2.74
C GLU A 138 -8.06 5.82 2.91
N ARG A 139 -8.43 4.72 2.23
CA ARG A 139 -9.76 4.08 2.19
C ARG A 139 -10.91 4.90 2.81
N GLY A 140 -11.56 5.72 2.00
CA GLY A 140 -12.90 6.28 2.27
C GLY A 140 -13.09 7.11 3.56
N THR A 141 -12.06 7.35 4.37
CA THR A 141 -12.24 7.88 5.73
C THR A 141 -11.19 8.89 6.17
N ARG A 142 -9.97 8.88 5.61
CA ARG A 142 -8.93 9.84 6.03
C ARG A 142 -8.01 10.28 4.90
N ASP A 143 -7.83 11.59 4.80
CA ASP A 143 -6.75 12.18 4.00
C ASP A 143 -5.44 12.02 4.79
N VAL A 144 -4.48 11.31 4.20
CA VAL A 144 -3.12 11.17 4.74
C VAL A 144 -2.24 12.18 4.03
N THR A 145 -1.64 13.10 4.79
CA THR A 145 -0.64 14.03 4.27
C THR A 145 0.62 13.26 3.91
N ILE A 146 0.98 13.25 2.63
CA ILE A 146 2.17 12.57 2.11
C ILE A 146 3.29 13.55 1.76
N LEU A 147 2.99 14.84 1.58
CA LEU A 147 3.98 15.88 1.26
C LEU A 147 3.57 17.22 1.89
N THR A 148 4.54 18.08 2.17
CA THR A 148 4.31 19.47 2.56
C THR A 148 4.15 20.38 1.33
N ASP A 149 3.64 21.60 1.54
CA ASP A 149 3.47 22.56 0.44
C ASP A 149 4.83 22.97 -0.16
N GLU A 150 5.89 23.06 0.67
CA GLU A 150 7.25 23.33 0.21
C GLU A 150 7.81 22.18 -0.65
N GLN A 151 7.52 20.94 -0.27
CA GLN A 151 7.93 19.76 -1.02
C GLN A 151 7.23 19.68 -2.38
N ILE A 152 5.93 19.99 -2.42
CA ILE A 152 5.18 20.10 -3.68
C ILE A 152 5.77 21.20 -4.57
N ALA A 153 6.10 22.37 -3.99
CA ALA A 153 6.74 23.45 -4.74
C ALA A 153 8.11 23.03 -5.29
N ALA A 154 8.91 22.29 -4.52
CA ALA A 154 10.20 21.77 -4.97
C ALA A 154 10.06 20.79 -6.15
N VAL A 155 9.05 19.93 -6.13
CA VAL A 155 8.76 19.02 -7.27
C VAL A 155 8.32 19.79 -8.50
N ARG A 156 7.40 20.75 -8.33
CA ARG A 156 6.91 21.62 -9.42
C ARG A 156 8.01 22.50 -10.03
N ASN A 157 9.01 22.87 -9.23
CA ASN A 157 10.18 23.63 -9.68
C ASN A 157 11.33 22.71 -10.17
N HIS A 158 11.09 21.40 -10.27
CA HIS A 158 12.07 20.38 -10.70
C HIS A 158 13.36 20.32 -9.88
N THR A 159 13.32 20.78 -8.62
CA THR A 159 14.46 20.68 -7.69
C THR A 159 14.39 19.40 -6.85
N ALA A 160 13.22 18.77 -6.78
CA ALA A 160 13.00 17.50 -6.11
C ALA A 160 12.22 16.51 -6.99
N VAL A 161 12.36 15.24 -6.67
CA VAL A 161 11.65 14.12 -7.32
C VAL A 161 10.91 13.32 -6.26
N VAL A 162 9.70 12.88 -6.58
CA VAL A 162 8.93 11.95 -5.73
C VAL A 162 8.95 10.57 -6.35
N ILE A 163 9.31 9.58 -5.52
CA ILE A 163 9.24 8.16 -5.83
C ILE A 163 8.06 7.58 -5.05
N LYS A 164 7.15 6.92 -5.76
CA LYS A 164 6.09 6.11 -5.17
C LYS A 164 6.48 4.64 -5.29
N LEU A 165 6.53 3.95 -4.15
CA LEU A 165 6.67 2.50 -4.07
C LEU A 165 5.30 1.91 -3.71
N SER A 166 4.74 1.07 -4.55
CA SER A 166 3.51 0.32 -4.30
C SER A 166 3.86 -1.17 -4.13
N VAL A 167 3.35 -1.82 -3.08
CA VAL A 167 3.56 -3.25 -2.80
C VAL A 167 2.22 -3.94 -2.62
N GLY A 168 2.06 -5.06 -3.29
CA GLY A 168 0.85 -5.88 -3.28
C GLY A 168 0.66 -6.58 -4.61
N PRO A 169 -0.20 -7.61 -4.66
CA PRO A 169 -0.94 -8.18 -3.54
C PRO A 169 -0.12 -9.19 -2.71
N CYS A 170 -0.10 -9.09 -1.38
CA CYS A 170 0.72 -9.97 -0.52
C CYS A 170 -0.12 -10.65 0.58
N GLY A 171 0.24 -11.89 0.96
CA GLY A 171 -0.40 -12.62 2.07
C GLY A 171 -1.61 -13.48 1.72
N TRP A 172 -1.70 -14.00 0.49
CA TRP A 172 -2.74 -14.96 0.08
C TRP A 172 -2.53 -16.38 0.64
#